data_AF-A0A3P7P4C0-F1
#
_entry.id   AF-A0A3P7P4C0-F1
#
_cell.length_a   1.000
_cell.length_b   1.000
_cell.length_c   1.000
_cell.angle_alpha   90.00
_cell.angle_beta   90.00
_cell.angle_gamma   90.00
#
_symmetry.space_group_name_H-M   'P 1'
#
loop_
_entity.id
_entity.type
_entity.pdbx_description
1 polymer ?
#
loop_
_entity_poly.entity_id
_entity_poly.type
_entity_poly.pdbx_seq_one_letter_code
_entity_poly.pdbx_strand_id
1 'polypeptide(L)'
;MTTAHRPTFHPARGGTGRTEGDLSKLSQQYSSKDMPSHTKLKYRQTGQGTEEELRRKDLRRELEEKEKMVSRERRNRDSGASASS
;
A
#
# COMPACT_ATOMS: atom_id res chain seq x y z
N MET A 1 35.80 31.73 13.75
CA MET A 1 34.80 30.69 13.41
C MET A 1 34.63 30.68 11.89
N THR A 2 34.62 29.52 11.24
CA THR A 2 34.50 29.43 9.76
C THR A 2 33.03 29.35 9.35
N THR A 3 32.69 29.94 8.21
CA THR A 3 31.31 30.02 7.66
C THR A 3 30.95 28.82 6.78
N ALA A 4 31.66 27.70 6.95
CA ALA A 4 31.48 26.51 6.12
C ALA A 4 30.16 25.78 6.43
N HIS A 5 29.74 25.77 7.70
CA HIS A 5 28.43 25.24 8.09
C HIS A 5 27.35 26.29 7.81
N ARG A 6 26.54 26.03 6.79
CA ARG A 6 25.41 26.87 6.36
C ARG A 6 24.17 25.99 6.14
N PRO A 7 22.95 26.47 6.48
CA PRO A 7 21.72 25.71 6.29
C PRO A 7 21.35 25.57 4.80
N THR A 8 20.59 24.53 4.45
CA THR A 8 20.06 24.34 3.10
C THR A 8 18.71 25.05 2.94
N PHE A 9 18.69 26.17 2.22
CA PHE A 9 17.46 26.93 1.95
C PHE A 9 16.64 26.41 0.76
N HIS A 10 17.30 25.71 -0.18
CA HIS A 10 16.66 25.08 -1.33
C HIS A 10 17.08 23.60 -1.42
N PRO A 11 16.13 22.68 -1.61
CA PRO A 11 16.44 21.26 -1.76
C PRO A 11 17.05 20.95 -3.13
N ALA A 12 17.78 19.83 -3.23
CA ALA A 12 18.23 19.31 -4.51
C ALA A 12 17.02 18.88 -5.37
N ARG A 13 17.04 19.21 -6.66
CA ARG A 13 16.03 18.79 -7.63
C ARG A 13 16.48 17.50 -8.33
N GLY A 14 15.56 16.56 -8.52
CA GLY A 14 15.78 15.41 -9.41
C GLY A 14 15.78 15.80 -10.89
N GLY A 15 16.23 14.91 -11.76
CA GLY A 15 16.27 15.07 -13.22
C GLY A 15 17.69 15.07 -13.81
N THR A 16 18.73 15.23 -12.97
CA THR A 16 20.13 15.21 -13.39
C THR A 16 20.90 14.00 -12.89
N GLY A 17 20.24 13.14 -12.10
CA GLY A 17 20.83 11.94 -11.54
C GLY A 17 20.95 10.79 -12.54
N ARG A 18 21.54 9.70 -12.06
CA ARG A 18 21.64 8.43 -12.78
C ARG A 18 20.23 7.97 -13.19
N THR A 19 20.04 7.70 -14.49
CA THR A 19 18.78 7.22 -15.09
C THR A 19 17.66 8.27 -15.20
N GLU A 20 17.90 9.54 -14.88
CA GLU A 20 16.82 10.55 -14.81
C GLU A 20 16.68 11.46 -16.04
N GLY A 21 17.65 11.47 -16.96
CA GLY A 21 17.65 12.38 -18.12
C GLY A 21 18.10 11.73 -19.42
N ASP A 22 19.41 11.46 -19.54
CA ASP A 22 20.02 10.97 -20.77
C ASP A 22 20.25 9.45 -20.72
N LEU A 23 19.41 8.70 -21.44
CA LEU A 23 19.58 7.25 -21.63
C LEU A 23 20.78 6.92 -22.56
N SER A 24 21.49 7.89 -23.12
CA SER A 24 22.69 7.64 -23.91
C SER A 24 23.96 7.48 -23.04
N LYS A 25 23.92 7.87 -21.77
CA LYS A 25 25.04 7.79 -20.82
C LYS A 25 24.76 6.76 -19.72
N LEU A 26 24.34 5.55 -20.12
CA LEU A 26 24.10 4.47 -19.16
C LEU A 26 25.42 4.04 -18.50
N SER A 27 25.51 4.27 -17.19
CA SER A 27 26.60 3.74 -16.36
C SER A 27 26.48 2.24 -16.21
N GLN A 28 27.60 1.52 -16.27
CA GLN A 28 27.67 0.07 -16.02
C GLN A 28 27.62 -0.30 -14.53
N GLN A 29 27.68 0.69 -13.64
CA GLN A 29 27.58 0.44 -12.20
C GLN A 29 26.17 -0.10 -11.89
N TYR A 30 25.99 -0.97 -10.90
CA TYR A 30 24.67 -1.36 -10.39
C TYR A 30 24.78 -1.72 -8.91
N SER A 31 23.70 -1.54 -8.16
CA SER A 31 23.65 -1.97 -6.76
C SER A 31 23.24 -3.44 -6.68
N SER A 32 23.59 -4.12 -5.58
CA SER A 32 23.04 -5.46 -5.30
C SER A 32 21.51 -5.46 -5.22
N LYS A 33 20.89 -4.31 -4.89
CA LYS A 33 19.44 -4.12 -4.88
C LYS A 33 18.80 -4.03 -6.27
N ASP A 34 19.59 -3.67 -7.29
CA ASP A 34 19.12 -3.55 -8.68
C ASP A 34 19.13 -4.90 -9.41
N MET A 35 19.63 -5.96 -8.76
CA MET A 35 19.63 -7.29 -9.34
C MET A 35 18.19 -7.80 -9.54
N PRO A 36 17.94 -8.61 -10.60
CA PRO A 36 16.61 -9.11 -10.88
C PRO A 36 15.96 -9.80 -9.69
N SER A 37 14.88 -9.21 -9.18
CA SER A 37 14.08 -9.74 -8.08
C SER A 37 12.61 -9.45 -8.34
N HIS A 38 11.73 -10.37 -7.96
CA HIS A 38 10.28 -10.29 -8.22
C HIS A 38 9.92 -9.94 -9.67
N THR A 39 10.54 -10.65 -10.62
CA THR A 39 10.35 -10.44 -12.07
C THR A 39 8.97 -10.82 -12.60
N LYS A 40 8.08 -11.35 -11.74
CA LYS A 40 6.74 -11.80 -12.08
C LYS A 40 5.71 -11.10 -11.21
N LEU A 41 4.78 -10.40 -11.85
CA LEU A 41 3.61 -9.83 -11.18
C LEU A 41 2.59 -10.93 -10.89
N LYS A 42 2.06 -10.93 -9.67
CA LYS A 42 0.97 -11.84 -9.27
C LYS A 42 -0.36 -11.21 -9.64
N TYR A 43 -1.19 -11.98 -10.34
CA TYR A 43 -2.59 -11.61 -10.58
C TYR A 43 -3.50 -12.24 -9.53
N ARG A 44 -4.60 -11.54 -9.23
CA ARG A 44 -5.66 -12.06 -8.35
C ARG A 44 -6.28 -13.29 -9.01
N GLN A 45 -6.34 -14.39 -8.26
CA GLN A 45 -7.04 -15.60 -8.69
C GLN A 45 -8.53 -15.50 -8.35
N THR A 46 -9.36 -16.34 -8.97
CA THR A 46 -10.77 -16.50 -8.60
C THR A 46 -10.91 -16.76 -7.10
N GLY A 47 -11.84 -16.06 -6.45
CA GLY A 47 -12.03 -16.08 -4.99
C GLY A 47 -11.16 -15.08 -4.22
N GLN A 48 -10.18 -14.42 -4.86
CA GLN A 48 -9.35 -13.37 -4.23
C GLN A 48 -9.87 -11.94 -4.49
N GLY A 49 -11.12 -11.83 -4.93
CA GLY A 49 -11.73 -10.55 -5.31
C GLY A 49 -11.17 -10.06 -6.65
N THR A 50 -11.33 -10.87 -7.70
CA THR A 50 -11.06 -10.42 -9.07
C THR A 50 -12.06 -9.32 -9.45
N GLU A 51 -11.72 -8.49 -10.43
CA GLU A 51 -12.61 -7.41 -10.88
C GLU A 51 -13.97 -7.94 -11.34
N GLU A 52 -14.00 -9.09 -12.00
CA GLU A 52 -15.24 -9.71 -12.48
C GLU A 52 -16.16 -10.18 -11.35
N GLU A 53 -15.58 -10.66 -10.24
CA GLU A 53 -16.35 -11.02 -9.06
C GLU A 53 -16.89 -9.76 -8.36
N LEU A 54 -16.07 -8.72 -8.25
CA LEU A 54 -16.48 -7.46 -7.65
C LEU A 54 -17.58 -6.76 -8.46
N ARG A 55 -17.50 -6.77 -9.80
CA ARG A 55 -18.52 -6.19 -10.69
C ARG A 55 -19.88 -6.89 -10.57
N ARG A 56 -19.91 -8.18 -10.22
CA ARG A 56 -21.15 -8.95 -10.08
C ARG A 56 -21.76 -8.88 -8.68
N LYS A 57 -21.02 -8.38 -7.68
CA LYS A 57 -21.48 -8.34 -6.29
C LYS A 57 -22.19 -7.02 -5.98
N ASP A 58 -23.30 -7.12 -5.25
CA ASP A 58 -23.93 -5.96 -4.61
C ASP A 58 -23.23 -5.68 -3.28
N LEU A 59 -22.23 -4.79 -3.33
CA LEU A 59 -21.40 -4.44 -2.19
C LEU A 59 -22.18 -3.76 -1.07
N ARG A 60 -23.25 -3.02 -1.39
CA ARG A 60 -24.03 -2.28 -0.38
C ARG A 60 -24.81 -3.24 0.50
N ARG A 61 -25.49 -4.21 -0.12
CA ARG A 61 -26.26 -5.22 0.61
C ARG A 61 -25.35 -6.10 1.48
N GLU A 62 -24.24 -6.58 0.93
CA GLU A 62 -23.29 -7.42 1.67
C GLU A 62 -22.71 -6.68 2.89
N LEU A 63 -22.40 -5.39 2.73
CA LEU A 63 -21.91 -4.54 3.82
C LEU A 63 -22.97 -4.40 4.92
N GLU A 64 -24.22 -4.08 4.56
CA GLU A 64 -25.29 -3.89 5.54
C GLU A 64 -25.59 -5.18 6.33
N GLU A 65 -25.58 -6.34 5.67
CA GLU A 65 -25.74 -7.64 6.33
C GLU A 65 -24.60 -7.94 7.30
N LYS A 66 -23.35 -7.70 6.88
CA LYS A 66 -22.17 -7.87 7.75
C LYS A 66 -22.22 -6.93 8.95
N GLU A 67 -22.59 -5.67 8.75
CA GLU A 67 -22.74 -4.70 9.84
C GLU A 67 -23.84 -5.08 10.82
N LYS A 68 -24.99 -5.57 10.33
CA LYS A 68 -26.06 -6.10 11.18
C LYS A 68 -25.60 -7.30 12.00
N MET A 69 -24.87 -8.23 11.40
CA MET A 69 -24.30 -9.39 12.11
C MET A 69 -23.31 -8.95 13.21
N VAL A 70 -22.36 -8.07 12.87
CA VAL A 70 -21.38 -7.55 13.83
C VAL A 70 -22.06 -6.76 14.95
N SER A 71 -23.07 -5.95 14.64
CA SER A 71 -23.84 -5.20 15.66
C SER A 71 -24.57 -6.13 16.63
N ARG A 72 -25.16 -7.22 16.14
CA ARG A 72 -25.82 -8.23 16.97
C ARG A 72 -24.81 -8.96 17.86
N GLU A 73 -23.67 -9.38 17.30
CA GLU A 73 -22.61 -10.03 18.06
C GLU A 73 -22.06 -9.11 19.17
N ARG A 74 -21.85 -7.83 18.86
CA ARG A 74 -21.44 -6.82 19.84
C ARG A 74 -22.45 -6.67 20.97
N ARG A 75 -23.76 -6.58 20.66
CA ARG A 75 -24.82 -6.50 21.70
C ARG A 75 -24.86 -7.74 22.58
N ASN A 76 -24.75 -8.93 22.00
CA ASN A 76 -24.70 -10.18 22.76
C ASN A 76 -23.49 -10.23 23.70
N ARG A 77 -22.33 -9.76 23.23
CA ARG A 77 -21.10 -9.67 24.04
C ARG A 77 -21.26 -8.70 25.21
N ASP A 78 -21.88 -7.55 24.97
CA ASP A 78 -22.14 -6.53 25.99
C ASP A 78 -23.15 -7.02 27.05
N SER A 79 -24.22 -7.70 26.62
CA SER A 79 -25.18 -8.33 27.54
C SER A 79 -24.58 -9.49 28.35
N GLY A 80 -23.60 -10.21 27.80
CA GLY A 80 -22.86 -11.25 28.51
C GLY A 80 -21.92 -10.69 29.57
N ALA A 81 -21.35 -9.50 29.35
CA ALA A 81 -20.51 -8.82 30.33
C ALA A 81 -21.31 -8.25 31.52
N SER A 82 -22.55 -7.79 31.29
CA SER A 82 -23.44 -7.31 32.35
C SER A 82 -24.07 -8.39 33.22
N ALA A 83 -24.05 -9.66 32.79
CA ALA A 83 -24.57 -10.79 33.57
C ALA A 83 -23.51 -11.42 34.51
N SER A 84 -22.26 -10.98 34.42
CA SER A 84 -21.12 -11.47 35.21
C SER A 84 -20.64 -10.53 36.33
N SER A 85 -21.44 -9.50 36.66
CA SER A 85 -21.21 -8.56 37.78
C SER A 85 -22.40 -8.57 38.72
#